data_AF-A0A915C473-F1
#
_entry.id   AF-A0A915C473-F1
#
_cell.length_a   1.000
_cell.length_b   1.000
_cell.length_c   1.000
_cell.angle_alpha   90.00
_cell.angle_beta   90.00
_cell.angle_gamma   90.00
#
_symmetry.space_group_name_H-M   'P 1'
#
loop_
_entity.id
_entity.type
_entity.pdbx_description
1 polymer ?
#
loop_
_entity_poly.entity_id
_entity_poly.type
_entity_poly.pdbx_seq_one_letter_code
_entity_poly.pdbx_strand_id
1 'polypeptide(L)'
;MNPEEDDTHRNGSNGAVDSRGLVAITDSLSRICIDTTLISSTHVEVRLKRGVSKMDAEKYRSLVRDALLSLENVVNWRPVSLTDEHNLSTLVENILVGCSASPEGTSLTLTDSSISDANVHFYRMAEYEAERQEIRADDDPQSASVGSQMWELPCREFDQIWESLVFDDNIKNE
;
A
#
# COMPACT_ATOMS: atom_id res chain seq x y z
N MET A 1 71.69 9.87 -34.68
CA MET A 1 73.00 9.92 -34.01
C MET A 1 72.67 10.16 -32.55
N ASN A 2 72.81 9.12 -31.72
CA ASN A 2 72.58 9.16 -30.26
C ASN A 2 73.84 9.75 -29.58
N PRO A 3 73.82 10.22 -28.31
CA PRO A 3 73.41 9.52 -27.06
C PRO A 3 72.23 10.23 -26.33
N GLU A 4 71.50 9.71 -25.32
CA GLU A 4 71.88 9.23 -23.96
C GLU A 4 72.63 10.34 -23.16
N GLU A 5 72.41 10.73 -21.90
CA GLU A 5 71.60 10.32 -20.71
C GLU A 5 71.05 11.63 -20.03
N ASP A 6 70.25 11.68 -18.95
CA ASP A 6 68.97 11.03 -18.55
C ASP A 6 68.40 11.78 -17.28
N ASP A 7 67.41 11.20 -16.57
CA ASP A 7 67.09 11.30 -15.13
C ASP A 7 65.91 12.18 -14.60
N THR A 8 65.08 11.52 -13.76
CA THR A 8 64.10 11.97 -12.74
C THR A 8 62.73 12.65 -13.03
N HIS A 9 61.70 11.89 -12.64
CA HIS A 9 60.48 12.27 -11.90
C HIS A 9 59.39 13.18 -12.52
N ARG A 10 58.24 12.56 -12.84
CA ARG A 10 56.93 12.96 -12.26
C ARG A 10 55.92 11.80 -12.22
N ASN A 11 55.30 11.59 -11.05
CA ASN A 11 54.32 10.53 -10.82
C ASN A 11 53.06 10.68 -11.69
N GLY A 12 52.82 9.72 -12.57
CA GLY A 12 51.48 9.45 -13.10
C GLY A 12 50.73 8.54 -12.13
N SER A 13 49.90 9.12 -11.26
CA SER A 13 49.09 8.34 -10.32
C SER A 13 48.00 7.57 -11.06
N ASN A 14 48.12 6.24 -11.13
CA ASN A 14 46.99 5.38 -11.50
C ASN A 14 45.90 5.52 -10.44
N GLY A 15 44.90 6.36 -10.73
CA GLY A 15 43.72 6.54 -9.90
C GLY A 15 42.86 5.27 -9.93
N ALA A 16 43.16 4.32 -9.05
CA ALA A 16 42.24 3.24 -8.74
C ALA A 16 40.93 3.87 -8.24
N VAL A 17 39.84 3.65 -8.97
CA VAL A 17 38.51 4.12 -8.57
C VAL A 17 38.15 3.39 -7.29
N ASP A 18 38.08 4.10 -6.17
CA ASP A 18 37.84 3.51 -4.86
C ASP A 18 36.40 2.99 -4.77
N SER A 19 36.25 1.69 -5.01
CA SER A 19 34.97 0.98 -4.95
C SER A 19 34.32 1.01 -3.56
N ARG A 20 35.03 1.44 -2.51
CA ARG A 20 34.46 1.69 -1.18
C ARG A 20 33.49 2.87 -1.18
N GLY A 21 33.71 3.87 -2.03
CA GLY A 21 32.81 5.02 -2.17
C GLY A 21 31.42 4.61 -2.67
N LEU A 22 31.33 3.67 -3.61
CA LEU A 22 30.05 3.20 -4.13
C LEU A 22 29.27 2.37 -3.09
N VAL A 23 29.98 1.51 -2.33
CA VAL A 23 29.39 0.71 -1.25
C VAL A 23 28.80 1.60 -0.15
N ALA A 24 29.48 2.69 0.21
CA ALA A 24 28.99 3.66 1.20
C ALA A 24 27.73 4.42 0.74
N ILE A 25 27.57 4.64 -0.56
CA ILE A 25 26.37 5.28 -1.13
C ILE A 25 25.18 4.30 -1.15
N THR A 26 25.41 3.02 -1.47
CA THR A 26 24.35 2.00 -1.39
C THR A 26 23.86 1.73 0.03
N ASP A 27 24.72 1.87 1.04
CA ASP A 27 24.35 1.74 2.47
C ASP A 27 23.55 2.96 2.99
N SER A 28 23.54 4.06 2.22
CA SER A 28 22.70 5.25 2.47
C SER A 28 21.33 5.20 1.78
N LEU A 29 20.99 4.11 1.09
CA LEU A 29 19.59 3.79 0.79
C LEU A 29 18.91 3.49 2.11
N SER A 30 18.23 4.49 2.66
CA SER A 30 17.49 4.42 3.91
C SER A 30 16.66 3.14 3.95
N ARG A 31 17.07 2.16 4.77
CA ARG A 31 16.17 1.11 5.23
C ARG A 31 14.98 1.81 5.82
N ILE A 32 13.83 1.68 5.17
CA ILE A 32 12.55 1.96 5.81
C ILE A 32 12.43 0.89 6.88
N CYS A 33 12.88 1.23 8.09
CA CYS A 33 12.61 0.41 9.26
C CYS A 33 11.12 0.53 9.52
N ILE A 34 10.34 -0.33 8.87
CA ILE A 34 8.95 -0.55 9.24
C ILE A 34 8.98 -0.98 10.70
N ASP A 35 8.35 -0.18 11.56
CA ASP A 35 8.29 -0.48 12.98
C ASP A 35 7.61 -1.84 13.15
N THR A 36 8.27 -2.78 13.82
CA THR A 36 7.74 -4.14 14.01
C THR A 36 6.44 -4.16 14.83
N THR A 37 6.04 -3.04 15.44
CA THR A 37 4.71 -2.88 16.02
C THR A 37 3.62 -2.65 14.96
N LEU A 38 3.91 -1.99 13.83
CA LEU A 38 2.96 -1.73 12.74
C LEU A 38 2.56 -3.02 12.01
N ILE A 39 3.52 -3.92 11.75
CA ILE A 39 3.19 -5.24 11.16
C ILE A 39 2.30 -6.08 12.09
N SER A 40 2.34 -5.83 13.40
CA SER A 40 1.54 -6.54 14.40
C SER A 40 0.17 -5.91 14.69
N SER A 41 -0.09 -4.68 14.22
CA SER A 41 -1.36 -4.02 14.46
C SER A 41 -2.44 -4.49 13.48
N THR A 42 -3.64 -4.76 14.00
CA THR A 42 -4.80 -5.09 13.15
C THR A 42 -5.39 -3.81 12.58
N HIS A 43 -5.66 -3.82 11.29
CA HIS A 43 -6.32 -2.77 10.53
C HIS A 43 -7.70 -3.22 10.06
N VAL A 44 -8.62 -2.26 9.98
CA VAL A 44 -9.99 -2.47 9.53
C VAL A 44 -10.29 -1.51 8.40
N GLU A 45 -10.64 -2.01 7.24
CA GLU A 45 -11.06 -1.20 6.11
C GLU A 45 -12.58 -1.28 5.96
N VAL A 46 -13.26 -0.13 5.94
CA VAL A 46 -14.72 -0.06 5.89
C VAL A 46 -15.14 0.67 4.62
N ARG A 47 -15.66 -0.10 3.65
CA ARG A 47 -16.17 0.42 2.39
C ARG A 47 -17.58 0.96 2.60
N LEU A 48 -17.76 2.25 2.36
CA LEU A 48 -19.06 2.92 2.44
C LEU A 48 -19.87 2.73 1.17
N LYS A 49 -21.19 2.58 1.35
CA LYS A 49 -22.15 2.58 0.25
C LYS A 49 -22.15 3.91 -0.49
N ARG A 50 -22.49 3.86 -1.79
CA ARG A 50 -22.63 5.04 -2.64
C ARG A 50 -23.57 6.08 -2.01
N GLY A 51 -23.13 7.34 -1.99
CA GLY A 51 -23.90 8.47 -1.43
C GLY A 51 -23.81 8.66 0.08
N VAL A 52 -23.16 7.75 0.82
CA VAL A 52 -22.93 7.91 2.26
C VAL A 52 -21.86 8.98 2.50
N SER A 53 -22.16 9.91 3.40
CA SER A 53 -21.23 10.94 3.87
C SER A 53 -20.15 10.31 4.75
N LYS A 54 -18.87 10.44 4.35
CA LYS A 54 -17.74 9.97 5.17
C LYS A 54 -17.75 10.64 6.56
N MET A 55 -18.03 11.95 6.63
CA MET A 55 -18.08 12.69 7.90
C MET A 55 -19.15 12.15 8.87
N ASP A 56 -20.25 11.61 8.34
CA ASP A 56 -21.29 11.00 9.16
C ASP A 56 -20.95 9.55 9.53
N ALA A 57 -20.34 8.80 8.61
CA ALA A 57 -19.87 7.44 8.88
C ALA A 57 -18.78 7.37 9.96
N GLU A 58 -17.88 8.35 10.01
CA GLU A 58 -16.81 8.45 11.02
C GLU A 58 -17.35 8.46 12.47
N LYS A 59 -18.62 8.86 12.68
CA LYS A 59 -19.28 8.82 14.00
C LYS A 59 -19.55 7.39 14.50
N TYR A 60 -19.53 6.41 13.60
CA TYR A 60 -19.75 5.00 13.88
C TYR A 60 -18.44 4.20 14.02
N ARG A 61 -17.27 4.87 13.99
CA ARG A 61 -15.93 4.26 14.08
C ARG A 61 -15.78 3.29 15.25
N SER A 62 -16.03 3.76 16.47
CA SER A 62 -15.93 2.95 17.69
C SER A 62 -16.97 1.83 17.71
N LEU A 63 -18.16 2.06 17.14
CA LEU A 63 -19.21 1.04 17.04
C LEU A 63 -18.82 -0.10 16.10
N VAL A 64 -18.17 0.20 14.96
CA VAL A 64 -17.62 -0.83 14.07
C VAL A 64 -16.53 -1.63 14.78
N ARG A 65 -15.65 -0.99 15.56
CA ARG A 65 -14.67 -1.70 16.40
C ARG A 65 -15.36 -2.63 17.41
N ASP A 66 -16.31 -2.11 18.18
CA ASP A 66 -17.02 -2.89 19.20
C ASP A 66 -17.81 -4.07 18.60
N ALA A 67 -18.42 -3.88 17.41
CA ALA A 67 -19.11 -4.93 16.68
C ALA A 67 -18.17 -5.99 16.06
N LEU A 68 -16.91 -5.66 15.77
CA LEU A 68 -15.90 -6.63 15.37
C LEU A 68 -15.37 -7.42 16.57
N LEU A 69 -15.25 -6.79 17.74
CA LEU A 69 -14.79 -7.42 18.97
C LEU A 69 -15.77 -8.44 19.56
N SER A 70 -17.05 -8.38 19.17
CA SER A 70 -18.05 -9.39 19.54
C SER A 70 -18.09 -10.61 18.60
N LEU A 71 -17.29 -10.64 17.53
CA LEU A 71 -17.21 -11.77 16.61
C LEU A 71 -16.20 -12.83 17.06
N GLU A 72 -16.63 -14.09 17.05
CA GLU A 72 -15.74 -15.23 17.37
C GLU A 72 -14.84 -15.66 16.20
N ASN A 73 -15.21 -15.35 14.95
CA ASN A 73 -14.58 -15.90 13.74
C ASN A 73 -14.29 -14.80 12.71
N VAL A 74 -13.26 -13.99 12.96
CA VAL A 74 -12.71 -13.06 11.96
C VAL A 74 -11.53 -13.71 11.25
N VAL A 75 -11.51 -13.69 9.92
CA VAL A 75 -10.47 -14.34 9.11
C VAL A 75 -9.62 -13.27 8.42
N ASN A 76 -8.30 -13.41 8.53
CA ASN A 76 -7.34 -12.42 8.04
C ASN A 76 -7.46 -12.22 6.52
N TRP A 77 -7.56 -10.95 6.10
CA TRP A 77 -7.74 -10.52 4.71
C TRP A 77 -8.97 -11.14 4.02
N ARG A 78 -10.05 -11.39 4.76
CA ARG A 78 -11.35 -11.84 4.22
C ARG A 78 -12.49 -10.89 4.63
N PRO A 79 -13.52 -10.72 3.77
CA PRO A 79 -14.70 -9.93 4.08
C PRO A 79 -15.41 -10.38 5.36
N VAL A 80 -15.77 -9.42 6.22
CA VAL A 80 -16.48 -9.65 7.48
C VAL A 80 -17.92 -9.16 7.37
N SER A 81 -18.87 -10.00 7.76
CA SER A 81 -20.28 -9.64 7.88
C SER A 81 -20.62 -9.32 9.33
N LEU A 82 -21.06 -8.09 9.59
CA LEU A 82 -21.63 -7.71 10.90
C LEU A 82 -23.12 -8.05 10.96
N THR A 83 -23.63 -8.31 12.16
CA THR A 83 -25.07 -8.24 12.44
C THR A 83 -25.56 -6.81 12.28
N ASP A 84 -26.76 -6.61 11.75
CA ASP A 84 -27.29 -5.26 11.46
C ASP A 84 -27.84 -4.51 12.68
N GLU A 85 -27.19 -4.72 13.82
CA GLU A 85 -27.42 -3.93 15.01
C GLU A 85 -26.98 -2.49 14.70
N HIS A 86 -27.87 -1.52 14.98
CA HIS A 86 -27.69 -0.09 14.69
C HIS A 86 -27.76 0.36 13.22
N ASN A 87 -28.27 -0.47 12.29
CA ASN A 87 -28.42 -0.14 10.86
C ASN A 87 -27.08 0.10 10.12
N LEU A 88 -25.98 -0.50 10.57
CA LEU A 88 -24.69 -0.40 9.89
C LEU A 88 -24.77 -0.90 8.43
N SER A 89 -25.68 -1.84 8.12
CA SER A 89 -25.94 -2.29 6.74
C SER A 89 -26.39 -1.17 5.81
N THR A 90 -26.96 -0.07 6.32
CA THR A 90 -27.39 1.06 5.50
C THR A 90 -26.23 1.96 5.07
N LEU A 91 -25.13 1.95 5.84
CA LEU A 91 -23.95 2.79 5.65
C LEU A 91 -22.80 2.03 4.96
N VAL A 92 -22.62 0.77 5.35
CA VAL A 92 -21.46 -0.05 4.99
C VAL A 92 -21.81 -1.02 3.87
N GLU A 93 -20.90 -1.17 2.92
CA GLU A 93 -20.97 -2.08 1.78
C GLU A 93 -20.11 -3.33 2.02
N ASN A 94 -18.90 -3.15 2.54
CA ASN A 94 -17.95 -4.21 2.85
C ASN A 94 -17.07 -3.83 4.05
N ILE A 95 -16.58 -4.83 4.80
CA ILE A 95 -15.58 -4.66 5.86
C ILE A 95 -14.48 -5.70 5.64
N LEU A 96 -13.23 -5.27 5.65
CA LEU A 96 -12.05 -6.13 5.62
C LEU A 96 -11.27 -5.96 6.94
N VAL A 97 -10.76 -7.05 7.49
CA VAL A 97 -9.86 -7.02 8.66
C VAL A 97 -8.53 -7.68 8.28
N GLY A 98 -7.44 -6.96 8.47
CA GLY A 98 -6.09 -7.35 8.05
C GLY A 98 -5.05 -7.18 9.15
N CYS A 99 -4.13 -8.14 9.26
CA CYS A 99 -2.98 -8.09 10.15
C CYS A 99 -1.80 -8.80 9.49
N SER A 100 -0.72 -8.07 9.18
CA SER A 100 0.43 -8.61 8.43
C SER A 100 1.26 -9.62 9.24
N ALA A 101 1.23 -9.55 10.57
CA ALA A 101 1.85 -10.54 11.46
C ALA A 101 1.12 -11.90 11.47
N SER A 102 -0.06 -12.00 10.83
CA SER A 102 -0.79 -13.25 10.65
C SER A 102 -0.77 -13.65 9.16
N PRO A 103 -0.62 -14.95 8.82
CA PRO A 103 -0.78 -15.40 7.44
C PRO A 103 -2.19 -15.09 6.89
N GLU A 104 -2.34 -15.05 5.57
CA GLU A 104 -3.67 -14.91 4.95
C GLU A 104 -4.57 -16.10 5.30
N GLY A 105 -5.86 -15.84 5.52
CA GLY A 105 -6.85 -16.90 5.73
C GLY A 105 -6.82 -17.57 7.10
N THR A 106 -5.92 -17.18 8.01
CA THR A 106 -5.95 -17.63 9.41
C THR A 106 -7.01 -16.87 10.22
N SER A 107 -7.56 -17.51 11.25
CA SER A 107 -8.44 -16.83 12.21
C SER A 107 -7.66 -15.83 13.06
N LEU A 108 -8.24 -14.64 13.27
CA LEU A 108 -7.72 -13.56 14.10
C LEU A 108 -8.50 -13.52 15.42
N THR A 109 -7.79 -13.58 16.55
CA THR A 109 -8.40 -13.33 17.87
C THR A 109 -8.37 -11.83 18.14
N LEU A 110 -9.54 -11.18 18.03
CA LEU A 110 -9.68 -9.76 18.30
C LEU A 110 -9.89 -9.51 19.80
N THR A 111 -9.18 -8.52 20.33
CA THR A 111 -9.27 -8.01 21.71
C THR A 111 -9.26 -6.48 21.72
N ASP A 112 -9.67 -5.85 22.83
CA ASP A 112 -9.68 -4.38 22.98
C ASP A 112 -8.32 -3.72 22.66
N SER A 113 -7.21 -4.44 22.82
CA SER A 113 -5.86 -3.97 22.52
C SER A 113 -5.41 -4.25 21.08
N SER A 114 -6.14 -5.09 20.33
CA SER A 114 -5.77 -5.51 18.96
C SER A 114 -6.17 -4.51 17.88
N ILE A 115 -7.31 -3.84 18.06
CA ILE A 115 -7.86 -2.85 17.13
C ILE A 115 -7.98 -1.51 17.86
N SER A 116 -7.21 -0.52 17.42
CA SER A 116 -7.43 0.88 17.79
C SER A 116 -8.48 1.51 16.89
N ASP A 117 -9.29 2.44 17.41
CA ASP A 117 -10.14 3.32 16.58
C ASP A 117 -9.33 4.03 15.48
N ALA A 118 -8.04 4.32 15.70
CA ALA A 118 -7.15 4.92 14.70
C ALA A 118 -6.90 4.02 13.48
N ASN A 119 -7.04 2.70 13.64
CA ASN A 119 -6.82 1.69 12.61
C ASN A 119 -8.10 1.31 11.84
N VAL A 120 -9.23 1.96 12.12
CA VAL A 120 -10.49 1.81 11.40
C VAL A 120 -10.58 2.89 10.31
N HIS A 121 -10.54 2.46 9.06
CA HIS A 121 -10.36 3.32 7.89
C HIS A 121 -11.60 3.30 6.99
N PHE A 122 -12.40 4.37 7.05
CA PHE A 122 -13.56 4.53 6.17
C PHE A 122 -13.17 5.05 4.80
N TYR A 123 -13.61 4.37 3.74
CA TYR A 123 -13.38 4.77 2.36
C TYR A 123 -14.65 4.62 1.51
N ARG A 124 -14.63 5.20 0.31
CA ARG A 124 -15.63 5.00 -0.73
C ARG A 124 -14.90 4.78 -2.05
N MET A 125 -15.49 4.03 -2.97
CA MET A 125 -14.92 3.87 -4.30
C MET A 125 -15.04 5.16 -5.10
N ALA A 126 -13.99 5.49 -5.85
CA ALA A 126 -14.09 6.41 -6.97
C ALA A 126 -15.10 5.87 -8.00
N GLU A 127 -15.82 6.78 -8.66
CA GLU A 127 -16.85 6.44 -9.65
C GLU A 127 -16.38 6.68 -11.10
N TYR A 128 -15.15 7.17 -11.27
CA TYR A 128 -14.57 7.53 -12.55
C TYR A 128 -13.69 6.41 -13.10
N GLU A 129 -13.75 6.21 -14.43
CA GLU A 129 -12.80 5.37 -15.16
C GLU A 129 -11.40 6.03 -15.24
N ALA A 130 -10.41 5.28 -15.73
CA ALA A 130 -9.05 5.81 -15.93
C ALA A 130 -9.02 7.08 -16.80
N GLU A 131 -8.41 8.14 -16.28
CA GLU A 131 -8.11 9.34 -17.06
C GLU A 131 -7.00 9.02 -18.07
N ARG A 132 -7.25 9.31 -19.35
CA ARG A 132 -6.30 9.06 -20.43
C ARG A 132 -5.41 10.28 -20.63
N GLN A 133 -4.11 10.09 -20.46
CA GLN A 133 -3.12 11.11 -20.73
C GLN A 133 -2.66 10.97 -22.19
N GLU A 134 -3.20 11.86 -23.02
CA GLU A 134 -2.93 11.92 -24.46
C GLU A 134 -1.75 12.83 -24.78
N ILE A 135 -0.90 12.38 -25.70
CA ILE A 135 0.12 13.22 -26.36
C ILE A 135 -0.40 13.52 -27.76
N ARG A 136 -0.34 14.81 -28.14
CA ARG A 136 -0.70 15.29 -29.48
C ARG A 136 0.53 15.90 -30.13
N ALA A 137 0.80 15.49 -31.37
CA ALA A 137 1.93 16.00 -32.16
C ALA A 137 1.57 17.26 -32.97
N ASP A 138 0.28 17.44 -33.24
CA ASP A 138 -0.33 18.56 -33.95
C ASP A 138 -1.73 18.86 -33.38
N ASP A 139 -2.45 19.80 -33.99
CA ASP A 139 -3.82 20.18 -33.61
C ASP A 139 -4.90 19.23 -34.18
N ASP A 140 -4.55 18.11 -34.82
CA ASP A 140 -5.53 17.13 -35.30
C ASP A 140 -6.05 16.29 -34.12
N PRO A 141 -7.34 16.36 -33.75
CA PRO A 141 -7.90 15.52 -32.69
C PRO A 141 -7.85 14.01 -32.99
N GLN A 142 -7.57 13.58 -34.24
CA GLN A 142 -7.37 12.17 -34.59
C GLN A 142 -5.91 11.71 -34.50
N SER A 143 -4.93 12.60 -34.32
CA SER A 143 -3.51 12.23 -34.14
C SER A 143 -3.15 11.87 -32.69
N ALA A 144 -4.08 12.09 -31.76
CA ALA A 144 -3.87 11.88 -30.33
C ALA A 144 -3.55 10.41 -30.00
N SER A 145 -2.42 10.18 -29.33
CA SER A 145 -2.03 8.87 -28.83
C SER A 145 -2.05 8.85 -27.31
N VAL A 146 -2.70 7.86 -26.71
CA VAL A 146 -2.72 7.66 -25.25
C VAL A 146 -1.34 7.12 -24.82
N GLY A 147 -0.59 7.91 -24.07
CA GLY A 147 0.73 7.52 -23.54
C GLY A 147 0.66 6.88 -22.16
N SER A 148 -0.32 7.28 -21.35
CA SER A 148 -0.50 6.79 -19.98
C SER A 148 -1.98 6.83 -19.55
N GLN A 149 -2.27 6.12 -18.46
CA GLN A 149 -3.56 6.12 -17.77
C GLN A 149 -3.35 6.48 -16.30
N MET A 150 -4.26 7.27 -15.74
CA MET A 150 -4.27 7.67 -14.33
C MET A 150 -5.54 7.18 -13.66
N TRP A 151 -5.42 6.61 -12.45
CA TRP A 151 -6.53 6.06 -11.67
C TRP A 151 -6.65 6.80 -10.34
N GLU A 152 -7.86 7.23 -9.97
CA GLU A 152 -8.16 7.75 -8.63
C GLU A 152 -8.38 6.57 -7.68
N LEU A 153 -7.61 6.50 -6.58
CA LEU A 153 -7.70 5.41 -5.62
C LEU A 153 -8.59 5.75 -4.41
N PRO A 154 -9.39 4.79 -3.90
CA PRO A 154 -9.57 3.43 -4.40
C PRO A 154 -10.60 3.38 -5.56
N CYS A 155 -10.27 2.68 -6.65
CA CYS A 155 -11.16 2.47 -7.80
C CYS A 155 -11.73 1.04 -7.84
N ARG A 156 -12.82 0.84 -8.59
CA ARG A 156 -13.55 -0.45 -8.65
C ARG A 156 -12.77 -1.55 -9.33
N GLU A 157 -11.91 -1.17 -10.26
CA GLU A 157 -11.09 -2.03 -11.08
C GLU A 157 -9.99 -2.72 -10.27
N PHE A 158 -9.58 -2.12 -9.14
CA PHE A 158 -8.57 -2.68 -8.22
C PHE A 158 -9.18 -3.26 -6.93
N ASP A 159 -10.50 -3.15 -6.74
CA ASP A 159 -11.23 -3.85 -5.69
C ASP A 159 -11.06 -5.36 -5.83
N GLN A 160 -10.92 -6.10 -4.73
CA GLN A 160 -10.79 -7.56 -4.71
C GLN A 160 -9.57 -8.15 -5.45
N ILE A 161 -8.69 -7.33 -6.07
CA ILE A 161 -7.41 -7.82 -6.59
C ILE A 161 -6.58 -8.41 -5.44
N TRP A 162 -6.53 -7.72 -4.30
CA TRP A 162 -5.73 -8.18 -3.17
C TRP A 162 -6.20 -9.53 -2.64
N GLU A 163 -7.50 -9.71 -2.42
CA GLU A 163 -8.09 -10.92 -1.85
C GLU A 163 -8.16 -12.11 -2.84
N SER A 164 -7.96 -11.85 -4.14
CA SER A 164 -7.92 -12.88 -5.20
C SER A 164 -6.50 -13.32 -5.58
N LEU A 165 -5.48 -12.51 -5.30
CA LEU A 165 -4.08 -12.91 -5.43
C LEU A 165 -3.69 -13.89 -4.31
N VAL A 166 -3.36 -15.13 -4.68
CA VAL A 166 -2.85 -16.17 -3.78
C VAL A 166 -1.42 -16.50 -4.17
N PHE A 167 -0.52 -16.51 -3.19
CA PHE A 167 0.88 -16.89 -3.34
C PHE A 167 1.21 -18.06 -2.40
N ASP A 168 2.21 -18.86 -2.75
CA ASP A 168 2.71 -19.97 -1.91
C ASP A 168 3.64 -19.48 -0.77
N ASP A 169 4.11 -18.23 -0.88
CA ASP A 169 4.90 -17.52 0.12
C ASP A 169 4.10 -16.38 0.78
N ASN A 170 4.69 -15.73 1.79
CA ASN A 170 4.02 -14.71 2.59
C ASN A 170 4.18 -13.28 1.99
N ILE A 171 4.50 -13.15 0.69
CA ILE A 171 4.90 -11.89 0.04
C ILE A 171 3.88 -10.75 0.18
N LYS A 172 2.60 -11.07 0.42
CA LYS A 172 1.55 -10.07 0.67
C LYS A 172 1.69 -9.34 2.02
N ASN A 173 2.41 -9.93 2.96
CA ASN A 173 2.57 -9.44 4.32
C ASN A 173 4.00 -8.92 4.62
N GLU A 174 4.90 -8.95 3.63
CA GLU A 174 6.31 -8.50 3.71
C GLU A 174 6.49 -7.03 3.26
#